data_AF-A0A5M5DX01-F1
#
_entry.id   AF-A0A5M5DX01-F1
#
_cell.length_a   1.000
_cell.length_b   1.000
_cell.length_c   1.000
_cell.angle_alpha   90.00
_cell.angle_beta   90.00
_cell.angle_gamma   90.00
#
_symmetry.space_group_name_H-M   'P 1'
#
loop_
_entity.id
_entity.type
_entity.pdbx_description
1 polymer ?
#
loop_
_entity_poly.entity_id
_entity_poly.type
_entity_poly.pdbx_seq_one_letter_code
_entity_poly.pdbx_strand_id
1 'polypeptide(L)'
;MGTCKYCGNDAGWFSHSHKECKEKHEQGVNDFCTIVSSYFTLRTTAGNVQQSRLRLKKDAYLSDDDICNVADAEIRRYTASLHRPYSPSSVKLLDEFLIAIGVSYSQVNKNGAVDEFTKKIMRGFMVEYFTDKLTLPVAHQRCEKMLSKFPMVQSNIEDAYLYVLNKAAINFMKNGSLSNAEQQKIDDYINYLHLPVNNLPIQYQNSEISKLGQMSILSKLQNGILPSSNTPAPIMLGRGETIIWTYNGVTMYQEKTVKEYGGRRSGWSIRVMKGLTYHIGGTKIRPIEHSYMDNKGTGTLYITNKHIIFQSPTSAQKVPYSKMIGVTPYSDGIEIHRDGANAKRLTFQGFDSWFLMNVISQIANI
;
A
#
# COMPACT_ATOMS: atom_id res chain seq x y z
N MET A 1 34.28 -6.98 -33.96
CA MET A 1 34.80 -5.70 -33.42
C MET A 1 33.65 -5.05 -32.69
N GLY A 2 33.83 -4.72 -31.41
CA GLY A 2 32.81 -4.02 -30.63
C GLY A 2 32.91 -2.52 -30.84
N THR A 3 31.79 -1.83 -30.98
CA THR A 3 31.74 -0.37 -31.10
C THR A 3 31.76 0.27 -29.71
N CYS A 4 32.54 1.33 -29.52
CA CYS A 4 32.57 2.10 -28.28
C CYS A 4 31.22 2.81 -28.06
N LYS A 5 30.54 2.52 -26.95
CA LYS A 5 29.23 3.11 -26.63
C LYS A 5 29.23 4.64 -26.42
N TYR A 6 30.41 5.26 -26.27
CA TYR A 6 30.55 6.69 -26.02
C TYR A 6 30.84 7.47 -27.31
N CYS A 7 31.94 7.14 -27.99
CA CYS A 7 32.41 7.89 -29.17
C CYS A 7 31.95 7.28 -30.51
N GLY A 8 31.37 6.07 -30.52
CA GLY A 8 30.92 5.38 -31.73
C GLY A 8 32.03 4.77 -32.59
N ASN A 9 33.30 4.93 -32.21
CA ASN A 9 34.44 4.35 -32.93
C ASN A 9 34.70 2.90 -32.49
N ASP A 10 35.50 2.17 -33.27
CA ASP A 10 35.88 0.80 -32.94
C ASP A 10 36.61 0.71 -31.58
N ALA A 11 36.14 -0.18 -30.70
CA ALA A 11 36.71 -0.46 -29.39
C ALA A 11 37.56 -1.74 -29.36
N GLY A 12 37.73 -2.42 -30.51
CA GLY A 12 38.47 -3.68 -30.61
C GLY A 12 37.62 -4.91 -30.30
N TRP A 13 38.25 -6.07 -30.20
CA TRP A 13 37.55 -7.32 -29.90
C TRP A 13 37.19 -7.41 -28.42
N PHE A 14 35.93 -7.76 -28.13
CA PHE A 14 35.37 -7.96 -26.79
C PHE A 14 35.31 -6.73 -25.85
N SER A 15 35.62 -5.53 -26.33
CA SER A 15 35.40 -4.29 -25.56
C SER A 15 34.12 -3.57 -25.98
N HIS A 16 33.45 -2.91 -25.04
CA HIS A 16 32.27 -2.09 -25.28
C HIS A 16 32.54 -0.58 -25.12
N SER A 17 33.76 -0.21 -24.71
CA SER A 17 34.18 1.19 -24.56
C SER A 17 35.70 1.31 -24.46
N HIS A 18 36.27 2.41 -24.96
CA HIS A 18 37.66 2.77 -24.64
C HIS A 18 37.79 3.15 -23.17
N LYS A 19 38.92 2.77 -22.55
CA LYS A 19 39.25 3.13 -21.15
C LYS A 19 39.19 4.64 -20.93
N GLU A 20 39.80 5.41 -21.84
CA GLU A 20 39.81 6.88 -21.78
C GLU A 20 38.41 7.49 -21.91
N CYS A 21 37.56 6.96 -22.79
CA CYS A 21 36.18 7.43 -22.92
C CYS A 21 35.37 7.15 -21.66
N LYS A 22 35.59 5.98 -21.02
CA LYS A 22 34.95 5.62 -19.76
C LYS A 22 35.39 6.54 -18.62
N GLU A 23 36.69 6.79 -18.48
CA GLU A 23 37.23 7.69 -17.46
C GLU A 23 36.75 9.14 -17.65
N LYS A 24 36.73 9.64 -18.90
CA LYS A 24 36.16 10.96 -19.23
C LYS A 24 34.68 11.06 -18.84
N HIS A 25 33.93 10.01 -19.10
CA HIS A 25 32.52 9.93 -18.74
C HIS A 25 32.31 9.94 -17.22
N GLU A 26 33.02 9.09 -16.48
CA GLU A 26 32.95 9.03 -15.01
C GLU A 26 33.33 10.37 -14.37
N GLN A 27 34.39 11.01 -14.86
CA GLN A 27 34.75 12.36 -14.41
C GLN A 27 33.66 13.38 -14.73
N GLY A 28 33.08 13.33 -15.93
CA GLY A 28 31.98 14.21 -16.31
C GLY A 28 30.75 14.06 -15.43
N VAL A 29 30.42 12.83 -15.01
CA VAL A 29 29.30 12.58 -14.07
C VAL A 29 29.60 13.20 -12.71
N ASN A 30 30.84 13.07 -12.20
CA ASN A 30 31.26 13.69 -10.94
C ASN A 30 31.26 15.22 -11.01
N ASP A 31 31.71 15.80 -12.12
CA ASP A 31 31.68 17.24 -12.36
C ASP A 31 30.23 17.74 -12.40
N PHE A 32 29.33 16.98 -13.05
CA PHE A 32 27.91 17.31 -13.09
C PHE A 32 27.28 17.26 -11.69
N CYS A 33 27.56 16.20 -10.92
CA CYS A 33 27.13 16.08 -9.53
C CYS A 33 27.57 17.28 -8.68
N THR A 34 28.82 17.71 -8.84
CA THR A 34 29.37 18.87 -8.11
C THR A 34 28.65 20.17 -8.44
N ILE A 35 28.35 20.43 -9.72
CA ILE A 35 27.62 21.66 -10.10
C ILE A 35 26.17 21.63 -9.63
N VAL A 36 25.50 20.47 -9.67
CA VAL A 36 24.12 20.33 -9.19
C VAL A 36 24.04 20.50 -7.67
N SER A 37 24.96 19.89 -6.92
CA SER A 37 25.07 20.10 -5.47
C SER A 37 25.36 21.57 -5.13
N SER A 38 26.21 22.23 -5.92
CA SER A 38 26.45 23.68 -5.80
C SER A 38 25.20 24.51 -6.06
N TYR A 39 24.32 24.06 -6.95
CA TYR A 39 23.08 24.75 -7.27
C TYR A 39 22.09 24.70 -6.09
N PHE A 40 21.85 23.51 -5.53
CA PHE A 40 20.95 23.37 -4.37
C PHE A 40 21.51 23.99 -3.07
N THR A 41 22.81 24.28 -3.03
CA THR A 41 23.47 25.04 -1.95
C THR A 41 23.62 26.53 -2.28
N LEU A 42 22.98 27.01 -3.34
CA LEU A 42 22.94 28.41 -3.76
C LEU A 42 24.32 29.01 -4.11
N ARG A 43 25.30 28.16 -4.45
CA ARG A 43 26.66 28.57 -4.85
C ARG A 43 26.82 28.74 -6.37
N THR A 44 25.80 28.39 -7.15
CA THR A 44 25.78 28.57 -8.60
C THR A 44 24.35 28.82 -9.10
N THR A 45 24.19 29.12 -10.39
CA THR A 45 22.90 29.45 -11.00
C THR A 45 22.37 28.33 -11.89
N ALA A 46 21.07 28.38 -12.19
CA ALA A 46 20.43 27.48 -13.16
C ALA A 46 21.11 27.55 -14.54
N GLY A 47 21.52 28.76 -14.96
CA GLY A 47 22.28 28.96 -16.20
C GLY A 47 23.61 28.20 -16.21
N ASN A 48 24.33 28.17 -15.10
CA ASN A 48 25.59 27.42 -14.99
C ASN A 48 25.36 25.90 -15.04
N VAL A 49 24.27 25.40 -14.44
CA VAL A 49 23.86 23.99 -14.56
C VAL A 49 23.58 23.65 -16.02
N GLN A 50 22.80 24.50 -16.72
CA GLN A 50 22.47 24.30 -18.13
C GLN A 50 23.72 24.31 -19.02
N GLN A 51 24.64 25.25 -18.81
CA GLN A 51 25.91 25.31 -19.55
C GLN A 51 26.78 24.07 -19.29
N SER A 52 26.93 23.68 -18.01
CA SER A 52 27.70 22.49 -17.64
C SER A 52 27.10 21.23 -18.26
N ARG A 53 25.77 21.09 -18.24
CA ARG A 53 25.07 20.00 -18.91
C ARG A 53 25.41 19.94 -20.40
N LEU A 54 25.19 21.04 -21.13
CA LEU A 54 25.42 21.08 -22.59
C LEU A 54 26.87 20.73 -22.94
N ARG A 55 27.83 21.26 -22.18
CA ARG A 55 29.26 20.94 -22.32
C ARG A 55 29.53 19.46 -22.06
N LEU A 56 29.08 18.92 -20.93
CA LEU A 56 29.39 17.55 -20.52
C LEU A 56 28.68 16.48 -21.37
N LYS A 57 27.51 16.78 -21.95
CA LYS A 57 26.89 15.89 -22.97
C LYS A 57 27.81 15.72 -24.18
N LYS A 58 28.51 16.78 -24.59
CA LYS A 58 29.41 16.77 -25.74
C LYS A 58 30.79 16.20 -25.39
N ASP A 59 31.38 16.68 -24.31
CA ASP A 59 32.80 16.46 -24.01
C ASP A 59 33.04 15.19 -23.17
N ALA A 60 32.03 14.77 -22.41
CA ALA A 60 32.09 13.64 -21.48
C ALA A 60 30.97 12.61 -21.70
N TYR A 61 30.26 12.69 -22.83
CA TYR A 61 29.25 11.71 -23.23
C TYR A 61 28.14 11.49 -22.18
N LEU A 62 27.75 12.54 -21.44
CA LEU A 62 26.64 12.45 -20.49
C LEU A 62 25.34 12.12 -21.22
N SER A 63 24.67 11.04 -20.78
CA SER A 63 23.34 10.68 -21.24
C SER A 63 22.25 11.38 -20.41
N ASP A 64 21.01 11.34 -20.91
CA ASP A 64 19.88 11.83 -20.13
C ASP A 64 19.62 10.96 -18.89
N ASP A 65 19.96 9.66 -18.92
CA ASP A 65 19.87 8.78 -17.76
C ASP A 65 20.86 9.18 -16.67
N ASP A 66 22.10 9.58 -17.03
CA ASP A 66 23.08 10.09 -16.05
C ASP A 66 22.59 11.37 -15.39
N ILE A 67 22.02 12.28 -16.19
CA ILE A 67 21.43 13.53 -15.70
C ILE A 67 20.28 13.22 -14.74
N CYS A 68 19.39 12.29 -15.09
CA CYS A 68 18.27 11.89 -14.24
C CYS A 68 18.74 11.24 -12.94
N ASN A 69 19.77 10.40 -12.97
CA ASN A 69 20.33 9.75 -11.77
C ASN A 69 20.93 10.77 -10.81
N VAL A 70 21.70 11.74 -11.31
CA VAL A 70 22.25 12.84 -10.50
C VAL A 70 21.11 13.71 -9.96
N ALA A 71 20.14 14.07 -10.80
CA ALA A 71 19.00 14.88 -10.41
C ALA A 71 18.16 14.20 -9.31
N ASP A 72 17.84 12.91 -9.43
CA ASP A 72 17.07 12.16 -8.42
C ASP A 72 17.76 12.21 -7.05
N ALA A 73 19.06 11.92 -7.00
CA ALA A 73 19.84 11.92 -5.76
C ALA A 73 19.90 13.32 -5.11
N GLU A 74 20.12 14.35 -5.91
CA GLU A 74 20.23 15.74 -5.42
C GLU A 74 18.89 16.33 -5.01
N ILE A 75 17.81 16.05 -5.75
CA ILE A 75 16.44 16.46 -5.37
C ILE A 75 16.07 15.82 -4.03
N ARG A 76 16.40 14.53 -3.81
CA ARG A 76 16.15 13.87 -2.51
C ARG A 76 16.95 14.49 -1.39
N ARG A 77 18.24 14.79 -1.61
CA ARG A 77 19.10 15.45 -0.60
C ARG A 77 18.55 16.83 -0.26
N TYR A 78 18.18 17.61 -1.27
CA TYR A 78 17.55 18.91 -1.09
C TYR A 78 16.25 18.79 -0.31
N THR A 79 15.36 17.88 -0.72
CA THR A 79 14.10 17.57 -0.03
C THR A 79 14.34 17.25 1.43
N ALA A 80 15.32 16.40 1.75
CA ALA A 80 15.68 16.06 3.13
C ALA A 80 16.09 17.29 3.96
N SER A 81 16.85 18.22 3.36
CA SER A 81 17.30 19.45 4.01
C SER A 81 16.19 20.47 4.32
N LEU A 82 15.02 20.34 3.70
CA LEU A 82 13.91 21.28 3.92
C LEU A 82 13.21 21.07 5.26
N HIS A 83 12.94 22.18 5.94
CA HIS A 83 12.21 22.25 7.20
C HIS A 83 11.05 23.24 7.10
N ARG A 84 10.00 23.03 7.89
CA ARG A 84 8.84 23.93 7.94
C ARG A 84 9.18 25.20 8.74
N PRO A 85 8.64 26.37 8.39
CA PRO A 85 7.72 26.64 7.27
C PRO A 85 8.44 26.63 5.91
N TYR A 86 7.77 26.13 4.88
CA TYR A 86 8.36 26.05 3.54
C TYR A 86 8.30 27.39 2.81
N SER A 87 9.44 27.87 2.34
CA SER A 87 9.56 29.13 1.61
C SER A 87 9.13 28.97 0.14
N PRO A 88 8.49 30.00 -0.48
CA PRO A 88 8.29 30.04 -1.93
C PRO A 88 9.59 29.92 -2.73
N SER A 89 10.72 30.35 -2.15
CA SER A 89 12.04 30.19 -2.78
C SER A 89 12.45 28.74 -2.96
N SER A 90 12.02 27.84 -2.07
CA SER A 90 12.36 26.42 -2.16
C SER A 90 11.67 25.74 -3.35
N VAL A 91 10.41 26.11 -3.59
CA VAL A 91 9.62 25.66 -4.74
C VAL A 91 10.23 26.21 -6.03
N LYS A 92 10.57 27.50 -6.05
CA LYS A 92 11.21 28.16 -7.21
C LYS A 92 12.56 27.52 -7.56
N LEU A 93 13.37 27.17 -6.57
CA LEU A 93 14.68 26.56 -6.78
C LEU A 93 14.57 25.22 -7.52
N LEU A 94 13.59 24.37 -7.16
CA LEU A 94 13.34 23.12 -7.87
C LEU A 94 12.78 23.36 -9.27
N ASP A 95 11.85 24.31 -9.43
CA ASP A 95 11.23 24.65 -10.72
C ASP A 95 12.31 25.07 -11.75
N GLU A 96 13.18 26.02 -11.37
CA GLU A 96 14.30 26.46 -12.20
C GLU A 96 15.31 25.35 -12.49
N PHE A 97 15.52 24.42 -11.54
CA PHE A 97 16.41 23.28 -11.73
C PHE A 97 15.88 22.32 -12.80
N LEU A 98 14.59 21.97 -12.73
CA LEU A 98 13.97 21.05 -13.69
C LEU A 98 14.01 21.62 -15.11
N ILE A 99 13.90 22.94 -15.26
CA ILE A 99 14.10 23.63 -16.54
C ILE A 99 15.57 23.53 -16.98
N ALA A 100 16.52 23.79 -16.07
CA ALA A 100 17.95 23.84 -16.39
C ALA A 100 18.55 22.49 -16.83
N ILE A 101 18.10 21.38 -16.23
CA ILE A 101 18.53 20.04 -16.63
C ILE A 101 17.97 19.63 -18.00
N GLY A 102 16.90 20.27 -18.46
CA GLY A 102 16.34 20.15 -19.80
C GLY A 102 16.08 18.71 -20.25
N VAL A 103 15.65 17.85 -19.32
CA VAL A 103 15.10 16.50 -19.57
C VAL A 103 13.60 16.54 -19.26
N SER A 104 12.83 15.63 -19.84
CA SER A 104 11.38 15.64 -19.63
C SER A 104 11.00 15.33 -18.18
N TYR A 105 9.86 15.87 -17.72
CA TYR A 105 9.36 15.64 -16.36
C TYR A 105 9.17 14.16 -16.04
N SER A 106 8.65 13.37 -16.99
CA SER A 106 8.44 11.93 -16.81
C SER A 106 9.75 11.15 -16.64
N GLN A 107 10.83 11.58 -17.30
CA GLN A 107 12.15 10.95 -17.16
C GLN A 107 12.78 11.28 -15.81
N VAL A 108 12.86 12.56 -15.45
CA VAL A 108 13.49 12.98 -14.18
C VAL A 108 12.73 12.46 -12.96
N ASN A 109 11.40 12.38 -13.04
CA ASN A 109 10.57 11.88 -11.95
C ASN A 109 10.25 10.38 -12.04
N LYS A 110 10.93 9.61 -12.90
CA LYS A 110 10.69 8.17 -13.07
C LYS A 110 10.77 7.39 -11.74
N ASN A 111 11.65 7.81 -10.84
CA ASN A 111 11.87 7.20 -9.53
C ASN A 111 11.14 7.95 -8.39
N GLY A 112 10.35 8.99 -8.70
CA GLY A 112 9.53 9.73 -7.74
C GLY A 112 10.26 10.74 -6.86
N ALA A 113 11.45 11.24 -7.23
CA ALA A 113 12.14 12.26 -6.43
C ALA A 113 11.36 13.59 -6.33
N VAL A 114 10.72 14.02 -7.43
CA VAL A 114 9.89 15.23 -7.44
C VAL A 114 8.57 14.97 -6.71
N ASP A 115 8.03 13.76 -6.78
CA ASP A 115 6.87 13.34 -5.98
C ASP A 115 7.16 13.44 -4.48
N GLU A 116 8.33 12.95 -4.01
CA GLU A 116 8.70 13.03 -2.60
C GLU A 116 8.90 14.48 -2.12
N PHE A 117 9.48 15.35 -2.95
CA PHE A 117 9.52 16.79 -2.69
C PHE A 117 8.12 17.37 -2.52
N THR A 118 7.24 17.07 -3.48
CA THR A 118 5.86 17.56 -3.53
C THR A 118 5.06 17.08 -2.32
N LYS A 119 5.12 15.78 -2.00
CA LYS A 119 4.51 15.19 -0.80
C LYS A 119 5.00 15.88 0.46
N LYS A 120 6.30 16.13 0.62
CA LYS A 120 6.86 16.78 1.82
C LYS A 120 6.27 18.17 2.02
N ILE A 121 6.19 18.97 0.95
CA ILE A 121 5.61 20.32 1.01
C ILE A 121 4.11 20.28 1.30
N MET A 122 3.35 19.47 0.55
CA MET A 122 1.90 19.30 0.75
C MET A 122 1.56 18.86 2.18
N ARG A 123 2.29 17.86 2.70
CA ARG A 123 2.15 17.40 4.09
C ARG A 123 2.36 18.55 5.07
N GLY A 124 3.30 19.46 4.81
CA GLY A 124 3.51 20.62 5.67
C GLY A 124 2.33 21.58 5.72
N PHE A 125 1.72 21.90 4.57
CA PHE A 125 0.54 22.75 4.51
C PHE A 125 -0.64 22.13 5.26
N MET A 126 -0.84 20.82 5.13
CA MET A 126 -1.93 20.13 5.84
C MET A 126 -1.66 20.01 7.34
N VAL A 127 -0.40 19.89 7.78
CA VAL A 127 -0.08 19.99 9.22
C VAL A 127 -0.32 21.40 9.76
N GLU A 128 -0.13 22.45 8.95
CA GLU A 128 -0.48 23.82 9.34
C GLU A 128 -1.99 23.99 9.62
N TYR A 129 -2.85 23.22 8.94
CA TYR A 129 -4.27 23.15 9.29
C TYR A 129 -4.52 22.52 10.67
N PHE A 130 -3.96 21.33 10.93
CA PHE A 130 -4.13 20.67 12.23
C PHE A 130 -3.50 21.41 13.40
N THR A 131 -2.58 22.35 13.14
CA THR A 131 -1.93 23.22 14.13
C THR A 131 -2.49 24.64 14.16
N ASP A 132 -3.68 24.87 13.59
CA ASP A 132 -4.42 26.15 13.60
C ASP A 132 -3.68 27.34 12.96
N LYS A 133 -2.66 27.07 12.15
CA LYS A 133 -1.93 28.11 11.41
C LYS A 133 -2.61 28.47 10.09
N LEU A 134 -3.37 27.54 9.52
CA LEU A 134 -4.15 27.72 8.30
C LEU A 134 -5.56 27.15 8.46
N THR A 135 -6.51 27.72 7.72
CA THR A 135 -7.79 27.03 7.45
C THR A 135 -7.60 25.94 6.40
N LEU A 136 -8.43 24.88 6.43
CA LEU A 136 -8.36 23.79 5.46
C LEU A 136 -8.46 24.24 3.99
N PRO A 137 -9.36 25.17 3.59
CA PRO A 137 -9.41 25.63 2.20
C PRO A 137 -8.12 26.31 1.74
N VAL A 138 -7.49 27.11 2.59
CA VAL A 138 -6.22 27.78 2.29
C VAL A 138 -5.06 26.78 2.19
N ALA A 139 -5.01 25.79 3.10
CA ALA A 139 -4.01 24.72 3.03
C ALA A 139 -4.16 23.90 1.73
N HIS A 140 -5.40 23.54 1.36
CA HIS A 140 -5.70 22.83 0.13
C HIS A 140 -5.35 23.65 -1.12
N GLN A 141 -5.68 24.94 -1.15
CA GLN A 141 -5.31 25.83 -2.26
C GLN A 141 -3.78 25.89 -2.46
N ARG A 142 -2.99 25.83 -1.39
CA ARG A 142 -1.51 25.77 -1.50
C ARG A 142 -1.04 24.43 -2.08
N CYS A 143 -1.70 23.32 -1.73
CA CYS A 143 -1.46 22.01 -2.35
C CYS A 143 -1.79 22.03 -3.85
N GLU A 144 -2.94 22.59 -4.24
CA GLU A 144 -3.33 22.68 -5.66
C GLU A 144 -2.32 23.50 -6.47
N LYS A 145 -1.83 24.61 -5.92
CA LYS A 145 -0.75 25.39 -6.55
C LYS A 145 0.53 24.57 -6.72
N MET A 146 0.86 23.73 -5.73
CA MET A 146 2.01 22.84 -5.80
C MET A 146 1.83 21.78 -6.90
N LEU A 147 0.66 21.14 -6.95
CA LEU A 147 0.32 20.11 -7.94
C LEU A 147 0.26 20.67 -9.38
N SER A 148 -0.11 21.94 -9.54
CA SER A 148 -0.07 22.60 -10.85
C SER A 148 1.36 22.76 -11.40
N LYS A 149 2.35 22.89 -10.51
CA LYS A 149 3.78 23.00 -10.87
C LYS A 149 4.46 21.64 -10.97
N PHE A 150 4.13 20.73 -10.06
CA PHE A 150 4.72 19.41 -9.96
C PHE A 150 3.60 18.36 -9.91
N PRO A 151 3.09 17.95 -11.09
CA PRO A 151 2.01 16.99 -11.17
C PRO A 151 2.40 15.65 -10.56
N MET A 152 1.45 15.04 -9.86
CA MET A 152 1.63 13.78 -9.15
C MET A 152 0.38 12.91 -9.36
N VAL A 153 0.57 11.59 -9.38
CA VAL A 153 -0.55 10.65 -9.54
C VAL A 153 -1.48 10.69 -8.32
N GLN A 154 -2.78 10.49 -8.56
CA GLN A 154 -3.82 10.61 -7.54
C GLN A 154 -3.54 9.77 -6.28
N SER A 155 -3.03 8.54 -6.43
CA SER A 155 -2.70 7.68 -5.30
C SER A 155 -1.59 8.26 -4.38
N ASN A 156 -0.64 8.97 -4.96
CA ASN A 156 0.43 9.65 -4.20
C ASN A 156 -0.10 10.91 -3.49
N ILE A 157 -1.11 11.57 -4.05
CA ILE A 157 -1.80 12.73 -3.43
C ILE A 157 -2.59 12.26 -2.21
N GLU A 158 -3.38 11.20 -2.38
CA GLU A 158 -4.15 10.58 -1.31
C GLU A 158 -3.24 10.08 -0.17
N ASP A 159 -2.13 9.42 -0.48
CA ASP A 159 -1.15 9.01 0.54
C ASP A 159 -0.58 10.21 1.32
N ALA A 160 -0.33 11.35 0.66
CA ALA A 160 0.13 12.55 1.34
C ALA A 160 -0.90 13.06 2.36
N TYR A 161 -2.18 13.06 2.00
CA TYR A 161 -3.27 13.49 2.87
C TYR A 161 -3.54 12.51 4.01
N LEU A 162 -3.56 11.21 3.72
CA LEU A 162 -3.69 10.15 4.73
C LEU A 162 -2.52 10.16 5.70
N TYR A 163 -1.29 10.39 5.23
CA TYR A 163 -0.13 10.52 6.11
C TYR A 163 -0.34 11.61 7.18
N VAL A 164 -0.80 12.79 6.77
CA VAL A 164 -1.05 13.88 7.72
C VAL A 164 -2.19 13.56 8.66
N LEU A 165 -3.29 13.01 8.16
CA LEU A 165 -4.41 12.58 8.97
C LEU A 165 -3.96 11.57 10.04
N ASN A 166 -3.08 10.63 9.69
CA ASN A 166 -2.57 9.62 10.63
C ASN A 166 -1.72 10.28 11.72
N LYS A 167 -0.86 11.22 11.33
CA LYS A 167 -0.04 11.96 12.28
C LYS A 167 -0.89 12.83 13.22
N ALA A 168 -1.95 13.45 12.71
CA ALA A 168 -2.89 14.20 13.53
C ALA A 168 -3.63 13.29 14.51
N ALA A 169 -4.19 12.17 14.02
CA ALA A 169 -4.87 11.17 14.83
C ALA A 169 -3.98 10.63 15.96
N ILE A 170 -2.75 10.23 15.65
CA ILE A 170 -1.76 9.80 16.66
C ILE A 170 -1.53 10.90 17.70
N ASN A 171 -1.43 12.16 17.28
CA ASN A 171 -1.15 13.26 18.20
C ASN A 171 -2.33 13.56 19.12
N PHE A 172 -3.56 13.57 18.60
CA PHE A 172 -4.77 13.80 19.40
C PHE A 172 -5.05 12.63 20.36
N MET A 173 -4.76 11.40 19.95
CA MET A 173 -4.96 10.20 20.77
C MET A 173 -3.90 10.01 21.87
N LYS A 174 -2.86 10.85 21.97
CA LYS A 174 -1.80 10.70 23.00
C LYS A 174 -2.33 10.67 24.43
N ASN A 175 -3.44 11.37 24.70
CA ASN A 175 -4.05 11.47 26.03
C ASN A 175 -5.20 10.45 26.23
N GLY A 176 -5.35 9.48 25.32
CA GLY A 176 -6.32 8.39 25.44
C GLY A 176 -7.77 8.76 25.13
N SER A 177 -8.07 10.02 24.78
CA SER A 177 -9.41 10.45 24.34
C SER A 177 -9.32 11.62 23.37
N LEU A 178 -10.30 11.69 22.46
CA LEU A 178 -10.49 12.79 21.53
C LEU A 178 -11.51 13.78 22.07
N SER A 179 -11.18 15.07 22.02
CA SER A 179 -12.17 16.13 22.26
C SER A 179 -13.10 16.31 21.05
N ASN A 180 -14.29 16.88 21.29
CA ASN A 180 -15.26 17.18 20.22
C ASN A 180 -14.66 18.09 19.13
N ALA A 181 -13.78 19.03 19.51
CA ALA A 181 -13.12 19.92 18.56
C ALA A 181 -12.11 19.19 17.67
N GLU A 182 -11.35 18.24 18.23
CA GLU A 182 -10.41 17.42 17.46
C GLU A 182 -11.15 16.46 16.51
N GLN A 183 -12.24 15.86 16.98
CA GLN A 183 -13.12 15.03 16.15
C GLN A 183 -13.68 15.83 14.97
N GLN A 184 -14.20 17.03 15.22
CA GLN A 184 -14.70 17.91 14.15
C GLN A 184 -13.61 18.24 13.12
N LYS A 185 -12.39 18.56 13.56
CA LYS A 185 -11.27 18.83 12.63
C LYS A 185 -10.95 17.64 11.73
N ILE A 186 -10.98 16.43 12.28
CA ILE A 186 -10.77 15.18 11.54
C ILE A 186 -11.89 14.98 10.52
N ASP A 187 -13.15 15.15 10.94
CA ASP A 187 -14.31 14.97 10.08
C ASP A 187 -14.33 15.99 8.94
N ASP A 188 -14.05 17.27 9.22
CA ASP A 188 -13.91 18.31 8.21
C ASP A 188 -12.82 17.96 7.19
N TYR A 189 -11.68 17.44 7.64
CA TYR A 189 -10.57 17.04 6.78
C TYR A 189 -10.95 15.87 5.86
N ILE A 190 -11.57 14.83 6.42
CA ILE A 190 -12.02 13.65 5.67
C ILE A 190 -13.07 14.04 4.62
N ASN A 191 -14.07 14.82 5.02
CA ASN A 191 -15.19 15.17 4.16
C ASN A 191 -14.77 16.13 3.04
N TYR A 192 -13.97 17.15 3.36
CA TYR A 192 -13.52 18.15 2.40
C TYR A 192 -12.58 17.57 1.33
N LEU A 193 -11.69 16.65 1.72
CA LEU A 193 -10.75 16.00 0.80
C LEU A 193 -11.28 14.69 0.22
N HIS A 194 -12.51 14.30 0.56
CA HIS A 194 -13.16 13.05 0.15
C HIS A 194 -12.31 11.79 0.39
N LEU A 195 -11.66 11.71 1.56
CA LEU A 195 -10.72 10.62 1.85
C LEU A 195 -11.44 9.27 2.04
N PRO A 196 -10.97 8.17 1.42
CA PRO A 196 -11.60 6.86 1.51
C PRO A 196 -11.23 6.14 2.82
N VAL A 197 -11.62 6.71 3.97
CA VAL A 197 -11.27 6.17 5.29
C VAL A 197 -11.87 4.79 5.59
N ASN A 198 -12.87 4.37 4.83
CA ASN A 198 -13.49 3.04 4.91
C ASN A 198 -12.81 1.97 4.03
N ASN A 199 -11.84 2.38 3.20
CA ASN A 199 -11.04 1.53 2.33
C ASN A 199 -9.59 2.06 2.31
N LEU A 200 -8.93 1.90 3.46
CA LEU A 200 -7.58 2.40 3.64
C LEU A 200 -6.54 1.52 2.90
N PRO A 201 -5.48 2.14 2.38
CA PRO A 201 -4.28 1.41 1.98
C PRO A 201 -3.73 0.56 3.12
N ILE A 202 -3.07 -0.56 2.79
CA ILE A 202 -2.59 -1.57 3.75
C ILE A 202 -1.75 -0.93 4.87
N GLN A 203 -0.92 0.07 4.55
CA GLN A 203 -0.08 0.75 5.54
C GLN A 203 -0.85 1.53 6.62
N TYR A 204 -2.12 1.87 6.38
CA TYR A 204 -2.98 2.59 7.31
C TYR A 204 -4.07 1.71 7.95
N GLN A 205 -4.21 0.45 7.53
CA GLN A 205 -5.32 -0.42 7.91
C GLN A 205 -5.39 -0.75 9.42
N ASN A 206 -4.25 -0.73 10.09
CA ASN A 206 -4.14 -0.91 11.55
C ASN A 206 -3.62 0.37 12.24
N SER A 207 -3.77 1.52 11.59
CA SER A 207 -3.35 2.83 12.11
C SER A 207 -4.44 3.50 12.95
N GLU A 208 -4.11 4.62 13.60
CA GLU A 208 -5.09 5.39 14.38
C GLU A 208 -6.23 5.91 13.50
N ILE A 209 -6.00 6.27 12.24
CA ILE A 209 -7.10 6.65 11.33
C ILE A 209 -8.11 5.51 11.16
N SER A 210 -7.62 4.26 11.04
CA SER A 210 -8.50 3.09 10.90
C SER A 210 -9.42 2.98 12.10
N LYS A 211 -8.87 3.10 13.32
CA LYS A 211 -9.65 3.09 14.56
C LYS A 211 -10.67 4.22 14.61
N LEU A 212 -10.30 5.43 14.20
CA LEU A 212 -11.22 6.57 14.18
C LEU A 212 -12.37 6.39 13.19
N GLY A 213 -12.05 5.93 11.96
CA GLY A 213 -13.06 5.60 10.96
C GLY A 213 -14.00 4.50 11.45
N GLN A 214 -13.44 3.45 12.05
CA GLN A 214 -14.18 2.36 12.67
C GLN A 214 -15.11 2.84 13.80
N MET A 215 -14.63 3.67 14.73
CA MET A 215 -15.44 4.24 15.81
C MET A 215 -16.58 5.12 15.29
N SER A 216 -16.32 5.97 14.29
CA SER A 216 -17.35 6.80 13.65
C SER A 216 -18.45 5.93 13.00
N ILE A 217 -18.06 4.84 12.34
CA ILE A 217 -19.00 3.88 11.75
C ILE A 217 -19.81 3.15 12.82
N LEU A 218 -19.18 2.66 13.89
CA LEU A 218 -19.89 2.01 14.99
C LEU A 218 -20.93 2.93 15.63
N SER A 219 -20.58 4.21 15.85
CA SER A 219 -21.52 5.21 16.36
C SER A 219 -22.71 5.42 15.42
N LYS A 220 -22.48 5.47 14.10
CA LYS A 220 -23.58 5.56 13.11
C LYS A 220 -24.47 4.31 13.15
N LEU A 221 -23.87 3.12 13.20
CA LEU A 221 -24.61 1.84 13.26
C LEU A 221 -25.46 1.73 14.53
N GLN A 222 -24.94 2.15 15.68
CA GLN A 222 -25.69 2.19 16.95
C GLN A 222 -26.93 3.09 16.87
N ASN A 223 -26.87 4.15 16.06
CA ASN A 223 -27.99 5.04 15.79
C ASN A 223 -28.90 4.56 14.63
N GLY A 224 -28.68 3.33 14.12
CA GLY A 224 -29.45 2.76 13.00
C GLY A 224 -29.10 3.36 11.63
N ILE A 225 -28.02 4.13 11.52
CA ILE A 225 -27.60 4.79 10.28
C ILE A 225 -26.57 3.91 9.58
N LEU A 226 -26.94 3.35 8.42
CA LEU A 226 -26.00 2.64 7.56
C LEU A 226 -25.10 3.62 6.77
N PRO A 227 -23.80 3.34 6.66
CA PRO A 227 -22.93 4.12 5.79
C PRO A 227 -23.40 4.02 4.33
N SER A 228 -23.51 5.18 3.67
CA SER A 228 -24.00 5.32 2.30
C SER A 228 -22.90 5.33 1.24
N SER A 229 -21.66 4.97 1.62
CA SER A 229 -20.51 4.99 0.72
C SER A 229 -20.58 3.87 -0.31
N ASN A 230 -20.88 4.22 -1.56
CA ASN A 230 -20.68 3.33 -2.71
C ASN A 230 -19.19 3.31 -3.07
N THR A 231 -18.38 2.59 -2.29
CA THR A 231 -16.99 2.33 -2.66
C THR A 231 -16.99 1.38 -3.86
N PRO A 232 -16.37 1.74 -5.01
CA PRO A 232 -16.23 0.82 -6.13
C PRO A 232 -15.49 -0.42 -5.67
N ALA A 233 -16.13 -1.58 -5.78
CA ALA A 233 -15.55 -2.85 -5.35
C ALA A 233 -15.87 -3.93 -6.39
N PRO A 234 -14.93 -4.84 -6.70
CA PRO A 234 -15.13 -5.95 -7.63
C PRO A 234 -16.06 -7.06 -7.10
N ILE A 235 -17.06 -6.71 -6.28
CA ILE A 235 -18.05 -7.60 -5.69
C ILE A 235 -19.47 -7.19 -6.10
N MET A 236 -20.35 -8.18 -6.25
CA MET A 236 -21.77 -7.95 -6.52
C MET A 236 -22.54 -7.87 -5.21
N LEU A 237 -23.13 -6.70 -4.94
CA LEU A 237 -23.96 -6.43 -3.78
C LEU A 237 -25.43 -6.76 -4.08
N GLY A 238 -26.12 -7.38 -3.12
CA GLY A 238 -27.55 -7.63 -3.19
C GLY A 238 -28.38 -6.34 -3.02
N ARG A 239 -29.71 -6.44 -3.21
CA ARG A 239 -30.62 -5.30 -2.98
C ARG A 239 -30.49 -4.80 -1.54
N GLY A 240 -30.21 -3.50 -1.38
CA GLY A 240 -30.02 -2.86 -0.07
C GLY A 240 -28.81 -3.36 0.72
N GLU A 241 -27.85 -4.01 0.05
CA GLU A 241 -26.56 -4.38 0.65
C GLU A 241 -25.56 -3.24 0.44
N THR A 242 -24.93 -2.76 1.51
CA THR A 242 -23.94 -1.68 1.47
C THR A 242 -22.65 -2.10 2.16
N ILE A 243 -21.51 -1.60 1.65
CA ILE A 243 -20.20 -1.86 2.25
C ILE A 243 -20.04 -0.94 3.47
N ILE A 244 -19.77 -1.55 4.62
CA ILE A 244 -19.48 -0.87 5.88
C ILE A 244 -17.98 -0.59 5.97
N TRP A 245 -17.15 -1.61 5.67
CA TRP A 245 -15.70 -1.50 5.79
C TRP A 245 -14.98 -2.46 4.85
N THR A 246 -13.76 -2.10 4.46
CA THR A 246 -12.90 -2.92 3.61
C THR A 246 -11.54 -3.12 4.28
N TYR A 247 -11.14 -4.38 4.41
CA TYR A 247 -9.80 -4.78 4.84
C TYR A 247 -9.02 -5.33 3.65
N ASN A 248 -7.92 -4.69 3.29
CA ASN A 248 -7.01 -5.12 2.22
C ASN A 248 -5.93 -6.06 2.78
N GLY A 249 -5.31 -6.90 1.95
CA GLY A 249 -4.22 -7.78 2.38
C GLY A 249 -4.61 -8.88 3.38
N VAL A 250 -5.90 -9.23 3.46
CA VAL A 250 -6.41 -10.29 4.35
C VAL A 250 -6.08 -11.66 3.74
N THR A 251 -5.58 -12.58 4.55
CA THR A 251 -5.31 -13.97 4.13
C THR A 251 -6.43 -14.87 4.62
N MET A 252 -7.02 -15.66 3.72
CA MET A 252 -8.05 -16.63 4.06
C MET A 252 -7.45 -18.03 4.18
N TYR A 253 -7.75 -18.69 5.29
CA TYR A 253 -7.48 -20.11 5.50
C TYR A 253 -8.79 -20.88 5.59
N GLN A 254 -8.79 -22.09 5.06
CA GLN A 254 -9.94 -22.99 5.15
C GLN A 254 -9.48 -24.33 5.71
N GLU A 255 -10.23 -24.86 6.66
CA GLU A 255 -9.97 -26.19 7.20
C GLU A 255 -10.03 -27.24 6.08
N LYS A 256 -9.03 -28.12 6.03
CA LYS A 256 -8.96 -29.24 5.10
C LYS A 256 -8.65 -30.50 5.88
N THR A 257 -9.59 -31.44 5.84
CA THR A 257 -9.44 -32.79 6.39
C THR A 257 -8.88 -33.70 5.30
N VAL A 258 -7.68 -34.25 5.50
CA VAL A 258 -7.12 -35.30 4.65
C VAL A 258 -7.19 -36.62 5.40
N LYS A 259 -7.71 -37.65 4.73
CA LYS A 259 -7.76 -39.02 5.26
C LYS A 259 -6.56 -39.79 4.70
N GLU A 260 -5.60 -40.12 5.55
CA GLU A 260 -4.51 -41.02 5.17
C GLU A 260 -4.87 -42.47 5.53
N TYR A 261 -4.72 -43.36 4.54
CA TYR A 261 -4.89 -44.80 4.71
C TYR A 261 -3.49 -45.45 4.83
N GLY A 262 -3.02 -45.66 6.05
CA GLY A 262 -1.78 -46.42 6.29
C GLY A 262 -2.04 -47.93 6.34
N GLY A 263 -1.37 -48.72 5.50
CA GLY A 263 -1.35 -50.18 5.64
C GLY A 263 -0.64 -50.96 4.52
N ARG A 264 0.54 -51.55 4.82
CA ARG A 264 1.20 -52.58 4.01
C ARG A 264 0.32 -53.84 3.92
N ARG A 265 0.22 -54.43 2.73
CA ARG A 265 -0.52 -55.67 2.46
C ARG A 265 0.20 -56.86 3.11
N SER A 266 -0.48 -57.58 4.01
CA SER A 266 -0.10 -58.93 4.41
C SER A 266 -1.35 -59.64 4.92
N GLY A 267 -1.98 -60.43 4.05
CA GLY A 267 -3.05 -61.36 4.41
C GLY A 267 -2.77 -62.66 3.69
N TRP A 268 -2.26 -63.66 4.41
CA TRP A 268 -1.87 -64.96 3.88
C TRP A 268 -3.08 -65.88 3.86
N SER A 269 -3.43 -66.43 2.70
CA SER A 269 -4.42 -67.51 2.56
C SER A 269 -3.71 -68.85 2.54
N ILE A 270 -3.94 -69.69 3.56
CA ILE A 270 -3.49 -71.08 3.56
C ILE A 270 -4.69 -71.96 3.18
N ARG A 271 -4.55 -72.71 2.09
CA ARG A 271 -5.55 -73.67 1.63
C ARG A 271 -5.30 -75.00 2.34
N VAL A 272 -6.26 -75.44 3.16
CA VAL A 272 -6.15 -76.68 3.93
C VAL A 272 -6.66 -77.87 3.10
N MET A 273 -7.71 -77.68 2.28
CA MET A 273 -8.17 -78.65 1.26
C MET A 273 -9.18 -78.01 0.29
N LYS A 274 -9.48 -78.69 -0.83
CA LYS A 274 -10.47 -78.22 -1.82
C LYS A 274 -11.83 -78.00 -1.14
N GLY A 275 -12.28 -76.76 -1.13
CA GLY A 275 -13.58 -76.35 -0.58
C GLY A 275 -13.54 -75.70 0.81
N LEU A 276 -12.38 -75.65 1.48
CA LEU A 276 -12.27 -75.00 2.79
C LEU A 276 -11.07 -74.05 2.85
N THR A 277 -11.37 -72.75 2.96
CA THR A 277 -10.37 -71.68 3.12
C THR A 277 -10.55 -71.06 4.50
N TYR A 278 -9.51 -71.08 5.32
CA TYR A 278 -9.55 -70.43 6.63
C TYR A 278 -9.10 -68.97 6.47
N HIS A 279 -10.03 -68.04 6.70
CA HIS A 279 -9.75 -66.61 6.66
C HIS A 279 -9.47 -66.12 8.08
N ILE A 280 -8.24 -65.69 8.35
CA ILE A 280 -7.88 -64.96 9.57
C ILE A 280 -7.62 -63.51 9.17
N GLY A 281 -8.46 -62.58 9.64
CA GLY A 281 -8.14 -61.15 9.62
C GLY A 281 -9.28 -60.24 9.15
N GLY A 282 -10.15 -59.85 10.07
CA GLY A 282 -10.91 -58.62 9.97
C GLY A 282 -10.26 -57.54 10.83
N THR A 283 -9.44 -56.67 10.24
CA THR A 283 -8.94 -55.49 10.94
C THR A 283 -9.62 -54.26 10.34
N LYS A 284 -10.47 -53.59 11.15
CA LYS A 284 -11.06 -52.30 10.79
C LYS A 284 -9.93 -51.27 10.67
N ILE A 285 -9.57 -50.91 9.44
CA ILE A 285 -8.68 -49.78 9.15
C ILE A 285 -9.45 -48.52 9.57
N ARG A 286 -9.09 -47.91 10.70
CA ARG A 286 -9.58 -46.58 11.05
C ARG A 286 -8.77 -45.57 10.24
N PRO A 287 -9.38 -44.76 9.34
CA PRO A 287 -8.66 -43.67 8.70
C PRO A 287 -8.16 -42.72 9.78
N ILE A 288 -6.90 -42.30 9.69
CA ILE A 288 -6.37 -41.23 10.53
C ILE A 288 -6.67 -39.93 9.78
N GLU A 289 -7.55 -39.11 10.35
CA GLU A 289 -7.93 -37.83 9.79
C GLU A 289 -6.97 -36.75 10.31
N HIS A 290 -6.22 -36.13 9.39
CA HIS A 290 -5.42 -34.95 9.69
C HIS A 290 -6.17 -33.71 9.21
N SER A 291 -6.56 -32.82 10.13
CA SER A 291 -7.11 -31.50 9.79
C SER A 291 -5.99 -30.45 9.81
N TYR A 292 -5.80 -29.73 8.71
CA TYR A 292 -4.92 -28.56 8.67
C TYR A 292 -5.62 -27.35 8.04
N MET A 293 -5.07 -26.17 8.29
CA MET A 293 -5.54 -24.92 7.69
C MET A 293 -4.86 -24.71 6.34
N ASP A 294 -5.64 -24.80 5.26
CA ASP A 294 -5.16 -24.63 3.89
C ASP A 294 -5.25 -23.14 3.51
N ASN A 295 -4.13 -22.52 3.14
CA ASN A 295 -4.09 -21.13 2.70
C ASN A 295 -4.76 -21.00 1.32
N LYS A 296 -5.83 -20.21 1.23
CA LYS A 296 -6.63 -20.01 0.01
C LYS A 296 -6.27 -18.73 -0.75
N GLY A 297 -5.32 -17.95 -0.24
CA GLY A 297 -4.80 -16.75 -0.86
C GLY A 297 -5.02 -15.50 -0.01
N THR A 298 -4.35 -14.42 -0.44
CA THR A 298 -4.45 -13.09 0.15
C THR A 298 -5.26 -12.20 -0.78
N GLY A 299 -6.18 -11.43 -0.21
CA GLY A 299 -7.13 -10.61 -0.95
C GLY A 299 -7.78 -9.55 -0.08
N THR A 300 -9.01 -9.20 -0.44
CA THR A 300 -9.81 -8.15 0.21
C THR A 300 -10.98 -8.78 0.94
N LEU A 301 -11.19 -8.36 2.19
CA LEU A 301 -12.34 -8.73 3.01
C LEU A 301 -13.28 -7.52 3.11
N TYR A 302 -14.46 -7.64 2.51
CA TYR A 302 -15.52 -6.66 2.57
C TYR A 302 -16.51 -7.02 3.68
N ILE A 303 -16.75 -6.06 4.57
CA ILE A 303 -17.75 -6.15 5.62
C ILE A 303 -18.95 -5.36 5.14
N THR A 304 -20.09 -6.02 4.91
CA THR A 304 -21.34 -5.36 4.49
C THR A 304 -22.36 -5.40 5.61
N ASN A 305 -23.52 -4.79 5.41
CA ASN A 305 -24.65 -4.93 6.34
C ASN A 305 -25.33 -6.32 6.31
N LYS A 306 -24.93 -7.23 5.40
CA LYS A 306 -25.57 -8.56 5.24
C LYS A 306 -24.59 -9.74 5.22
N HIS A 307 -23.37 -9.51 4.75
CA HIS A 307 -22.40 -10.56 4.48
C HIS A 307 -20.98 -10.11 4.84
N ILE A 308 -20.15 -11.10 5.17
CA ILE A 308 -18.71 -11.01 5.03
C ILE A 308 -18.35 -11.60 3.67
N ILE A 309 -17.65 -10.83 2.84
CA ILE A 309 -17.27 -11.24 1.49
C ILE A 309 -15.76 -11.16 1.37
N PHE A 310 -15.12 -12.29 1.12
CA PHE A 310 -13.70 -12.36 0.79
C PHE A 310 -13.52 -12.54 -0.71
N GLN A 311 -12.58 -11.81 -1.29
CA GLN A 311 -12.20 -11.93 -2.70
C GLN A 311 -10.69 -11.82 -2.87
N SER A 312 -10.10 -12.81 -3.52
CA SER A 312 -8.71 -12.86 -3.94
C SER A 312 -8.62 -13.34 -5.39
N PRO A 313 -7.46 -13.25 -6.05
CA PRO A 313 -7.28 -13.82 -7.38
C PRO A 313 -7.51 -15.34 -7.44
N THR A 314 -7.32 -16.05 -6.32
CA THR A 314 -7.35 -17.53 -6.25
C THR A 314 -8.63 -18.09 -5.65
N SER A 315 -9.36 -17.29 -4.87
CA SER A 315 -10.58 -17.74 -4.18
C SER A 315 -11.51 -16.59 -3.82
N ALA A 316 -12.81 -16.88 -3.77
CA ALA A 316 -13.83 -15.96 -3.28
C ALA A 316 -14.78 -16.71 -2.34
N GLN A 317 -15.22 -16.06 -1.27
CA GLN A 317 -16.10 -16.63 -0.27
C GLN A 317 -17.07 -15.57 0.25
N LYS A 318 -18.38 -15.82 0.07
CA LYS A 318 -19.45 -15.00 0.64
C LYS A 318 -20.08 -15.75 1.81
N VAL A 319 -20.17 -15.10 2.97
CA VAL A 319 -20.75 -15.68 4.20
C VAL A 319 -21.83 -14.74 4.72
N PRO A 320 -23.13 -15.12 4.63
CA PRO A 320 -24.20 -14.36 5.25
C PRO A 320 -24.09 -14.42 6.78
N TYR A 321 -24.37 -13.31 7.47
CA TYR A 321 -24.40 -13.30 8.94
C TYR A 321 -25.39 -14.31 9.51
N SER A 322 -26.55 -14.48 8.86
CA SER A 322 -27.59 -15.44 9.26
C SER A 322 -27.16 -16.92 9.20
N LYS A 323 -26.02 -17.23 8.58
CA LYS A 323 -25.46 -18.59 8.49
C LYS A 323 -24.26 -18.79 9.41
N MET A 324 -23.90 -17.80 10.23
CA MET A 324 -22.81 -17.92 11.19
C MET A 324 -23.37 -18.48 12.50
N ILE A 325 -22.84 -19.63 12.92
CA ILE A 325 -23.17 -20.24 14.22
C ILE A 325 -22.36 -19.55 15.33
N GLY A 326 -21.11 -19.22 15.04
CA GLY A 326 -20.20 -18.60 15.99
C GLY A 326 -19.01 -17.97 15.29
N VAL A 327 -18.44 -16.97 15.95
CA VAL A 327 -17.23 -16.27 15.49
C VAL A 327 -16.26 -16.23 16.66
N THR A 328 -15.05 -16.73 16.44
CA THR A 328 -13.97 -16.73 17.42
C THR A 328 -12.99 -15.63 17.04
N PRO A 329 -12.86 -14.55 17.84
CA PRO A 329 -11.93 -13.48 17.56
C PRO A 329 -10.50 -13.82 17.99
N TYR A 330 -9.54 -13.33 17.21
CA TYR A 330 -8.11 -13.32 17.52
C TYR A 330 -7.58 -11.88 17.44
N SER A 331 -6.37 -11.64 17.93
CA SER A 331 -5.73 -10.31 17.86
C SER A 331 -5.50 -9.81 16.43
N ASP A 332 -5.43 -10.72 15.46
CA ASP A 332 -5.06 -10.45 14.07
C ASP A 332 -6.05 -11.05 13.06
N GLY A 333 -7.24 -11.46 13.52
CA GLY A 333 -8.23 -12.05 12.63
C GLY A 333 -9.42 -12.67 13.34
N ILE A 334 -10.21 -13.42 12.60
CA ILE A 334 -11.36 -14.17 13.13
C ILE A 334 -11.42 -15.58 12.53
N GLU A 335 -11.99 -16.51 13.27
CA GLU A 335 -12.48 -17.79 12.77
C GLU A 335 -14.01 -17.79 12.74
N ILE A 336 -14.61 -18.22 11.63
CA ILE A 336 -16.05 -18.29 11.43
C ILE A 336 -16.49 -19.76 11.36
N HIS A 337 -17.41 -20.12 12.24
CA HIS A 337 -18.16 -21.37 12.21
C HIS A 337 -19.48 -21.14 11.49
N ARG A 338 -19.73 -21.91 10.44
CA ARG A 338 -20.91 -21.78 9.59
C ARG A 338 -21.88 -22.91 9.81
N ASP A 339 -23.15 -22.62 9.59
CA ASP A 339 -24.22 -23.61 9.59
C ASP A 339 -24.15 -24.52 8.36
N GLY A 340 -24.36 -25.82 8.58
CA GLY A 340 -24.31 -26.87 7.57
C GLY A 340 -23.43 -28.06 7.95
N ALA A 341 -23.93 -29.28 7.67
CA ALA A 341 -23.32 -30.55 8.07
C ALA A 341 -21.87 -30.80 7.59
N ASN A 342 -21.39 -30.07 6.58
CA ASN A 342 -20.01 -30.15 6.05
C ASN A 342 -19.36 -28.75 5.91
N ALA A 343 -19.82 -27.78 6.69
CA ALA A 343 -19.32 -26.42 6.60
C ALA A 343 -17.92 -26.32 7.21
N LYS A 344 -16.91 -26.25 6.33
CA LYS A 344 -15.52 -26.08 6.76
C LYS A 344 -15.32 -24.74 7.47
N ARG A 345 -14.50 -24.71 8.52
CA ARG A 345 -14.10 -23.48 9.20
C ARG A 345 -13.34 -22.57 8.24
N LEU A 346 -13.56 -21.28 8.41
CA LEU A 346 -12.90 -20.22 7.65
C LEU A 346 -12.20 -19.30 8.64
N THR A 347 -10.91 -19.07 8.42
CA THR A 347 -10.13 -18.12 9.22
C THR A 347 -9.65 -17.00 8.32
N PHE A 348 -9.85 -15.77 8.76
CA PHE A 348 -9.39 -14.58 8.05
C PHE A 348 -8.37 -13.86 8.93
N GLN A 349 -7.16 -13.64 8.41
CA GLN A 349 -6.04 -13.06 9.14
C GLN A 349 -5.54 -11.77 8.46
N GLY A 350 -5.04 -10.81 9.23
CA GLY A 350 -4.42 -9.57 8.74
C GLY A 350 -5.12 -8.28 9.20
N PHE A 351 -5.99 -8.35 10.19
CA PHE A 351 -6.71 -7.17 10.72
C PHE A 351 -7.10 -7.36 12.19
N ASP A 352 -7.29 -6.26 12.91
CA ASP A 352 -7.79 -6.31 14.28
C ASP A 352 -9.28 -6.70 14.31
N SER A 353 -9.62 -7.71 15.10
CA SER A 353 -10.97 -8.30 15.12
C SER A 353 -12.01 -7.47 15.84
N TRP A 354 -11.60 -6.54 16.71
CA TRP A 354 -12.51 -5.79 17.59
C TRP A 354 -13.61 -5.09 16.81
N PHE A 355 -13.28 -4.36 15.74
CA PHE A 355 -14.27 -3.62 14.97
C PHE A 355 -15.30 -4.56 14.32
N LEU A 356 -14.82 -5.64 13.68
CA LEU A 356 -15.70 -6.60 13.03
C LEU A 356 -16.64 -7.28 14.02
N MET A 357 -16.16 -7.64 15.20
CA MET A 357 -17.00 -8.23 16.25
C MET A 357 -18.10 -7.26 16.71
N ASN A 358 -17.77 -5.97 16.85
CA ASN A 358 -18.76 -4.95 17.17
C ASN A 358 -19.78 -4.77 16.04
N VAL A 359 -19.34 -4.74 14.78
CA VAL A 359 -20.25 -4.66 13.62
C VAL A 359 -21.20 -5.86 13.58
N ILE A 360 -20.70 -7.09 13.75
CA ILE A 360 -21.53 -8.30 13.78
C ILE A 360 -22.56 -8.21 14.91
N SER A 361 -22.15 -7.79 16.11
CA SER A 361 -23.06 -7.64 17.25
C SER A 361 -24.15 -6.59 17.00
N GLN A 362 -23.81 -5.47 16.35
CA GLN A 362 -24.81 -4.44 16.03
C GLN A 362 -25.78 -4.94 14.96
N ILE A 363 -25.28 -5.58 13.90
CA ILE A 363 -26.13 -6.12 12.82
C ILE A 363 -27.04 -7.24 13.32
N ALA A 364 -26.59 -8.08 14.26
CA ALA A 364 -27.43 -9.12 14.85
C ALA A 364 -28.59 -8.57 15.69
N ASN A 365 -28.50 -7.32 16.14
CA ASN A 365 -29.50 -6.64 16.96
C ASN A 365 -30.44 -5.72 16.15
N ILE A 366 -30.21 -5.57 14.84
CA ILE A 366 -31.07 -4.83 13.89
C ILE A 366 -31.96 -5.84 13.17
#